data_AF-A0AAN8FVQ6-F1
#
_entry.id   AF-A0AAN8FVQ6-F1
#
_cell.length_a   1.000
_cell.length_b   1.000
_cell.length_c   1.000
_cell.angle_alpha   90.00
_cell.angle_beta   90.00
_cell.angle_gamma   90.00
#
_symmetry.space_group_name_H-M   'P 1'
#
loop_
_entity.id
_entity.type
_entity.pdbx_description
1 polymer ?
#
loop_
_entity_poly.entity_id
_entity_poly.type
_entity_poly.pdbx_seq_one_letter_code
_entity_poly.pdbx_strand_id
1 'polypeptide(L)'
;MTSSVLLLAALWTVTAGQMLRPSLLTISHRKPIRASSTCGEHNGQPINEVYCSLTGSTQYSPLNYYSYQEDTTNPLPYRELRQEREAFIQGGHGCGHCMAGTENAHPAENMVDGNTSWWQSPPLSRGMEFNHVNITIDLEQEFHVAYVWIQMANSPKPGTW
;
A
#
# COMPACT_ATOMS: atom_id res chain seq x y z
N MET A 1 -26.34 -25.71 77.00
CA MET A 1 -26.63 -24.67 76.00
C MET A 1 -25.34 -24.38 75.24
N THR A 2 -25.06 -25.15 74.19
CA THR A 2 -23.86 -24.97 73.36
C THR A 2 -24.23 -24.12 72.16
N SER A 3 -23.73 -22.89 72.13
CA SER A 3 -23.96 -21.92 71.07
C SER A 3 -23.00 -22.21 69.91
N SER A 4 -23.55 -22.69 68.79
CA SER A 4 -22.80 -22.90 67.54
C SER A 4 -22.72 -21.59 66.77
N VAL A 5 -21.52 -21.02 66.67
CA VAL A 5 -21.24 -19.85 65.84
C VAL A 5 -20.94 -20.33 64.42
N LEU A 6 -21.82 -20.03 63.47
CA LEU A 6 -21.62 -20.28 62.04
C LEU A 6 -20.74 -19.17 61.45
N LEU A 7 -19.49 -19.50 61.14
CA LEU A 7 -18.59 -18.66 60.35
C LEU A 7 -18.95 -18.79 58.86
N LEU A 8 -19.62 -17.78 58.31
CA LEU A 8 -19.79 -17.62 56.86
C LEU A 8 -18.47 -17.18 56.24
N ALA A 9 -17.73 -18.12 55.65
CA ALA A 9 -16.58 -17.81 54.81
C ALA A 9 -17.08 -17.23 53.47
N ALA A 10 -16.97 -15.92 53.30
CA ALA A 10 -17.20 -15.29 52.01
C ALA A 10 -16.05 -15.68 51.07
N LEU A 11 -16.31 -16.60 50.14
CA LEU A 11 -15.42 -16.88 49.01
C LEU A 11 -15.49 -15.69 48.04
N TRP A 12 -14.57 -14.75 48.18
CA TRP A 12 -14.32 -13.74 47.17
C TRP A 12 -13.62 -14.43 46.00
N THR A 13 -14.36 -14.82 44.98
CA THR A 13 -13.76 -15.22 43.71
C THR A 13 -13.15 -13.96 43.08
N VAL A 14 -11.82 -13.86 43.14
CA VAL A 14 -11.09 -12.84 42.38
C VAL A 14 -11.28 -13.17 40.91
N THR A 15 -12.23 -12.50 40.26
CA THR A 15 -12.40 -12.56 38.82
C THR A 15 -11.23 -11.83 38.17
N ALA A 16 -10.19 -12.57 37.83
CA ALA A 16 -9.10 -12.06 37.01
C ALA A 16 -9.65 -11.80 35.59
N GLY A 17 -10.03 -10.57 35.30
CA GLY A 17 -10.41 -10.15 33.96
C GLY A 17 -9.21 -10.29 33.02
N GLN A 18 -9.29 -11.19 32.05
CA GLN A 18 -8.27 -11.31 31.01
C GLN A 18 -8.48 -10.18 29.99
N MET A 19 -7.51 -9.27 29.88
CA MET A 19 -7.52 -8.24 28.84
C MET A 19 -7.04 -8.84 27.53
N LEU A 20 -7.99 -9.18 26.65
CA LEU A 20 -7.69 -9.66 25.31
C LEU A 20 -7.12 -8.51 24.49
N ARG A 21 -5.85 -8.61 24.09
CA ARG A 21 -5.25 -7.70 23.12
C ARG A 21 -5.54 -8.21 21.71
N PRO A 22 -6.10 -7.39 20.79
CA PRO A 22 -6.30 -7.80 19.41
C PRO A 22 -4.94 -8.11 18.76
N SER A 23 -4.95 -9.03 17.79
CA SER A 23 -3.77 -9.33 16.98
C SER A 23 -3.36 -8.10 16.17
N LEU A 24 -2.06 -7.95 15.94
CA LEU A 24 -1.55 -6.97 14.99
C LEU A 24 -1.94 -7.45 13.57
N LEU A 25 -2.79 -6.68 12.90
CA LEU A 25 -3.32 -6.99 11.57
C LEU A 25 -3.18 -5.77 10.66
N THR A 26 -2.91 -6.02 9.38
CA THR A 26 -3.02 -5.01 8.32
C THR A 26 -4.49 -4.75 8.00
N ILE A 27 -5.08 -3.76 8.68
CA ILE A 27 -6.51 -3.42 8.56
C ILE A 27 -6.88 -2.79 7.20
N SER A 28 -5.89 -2.34 6.43
CA SER A 28 -6.11 -1.74 5.10
C SER A 28 -6.30 -2.77 3.99
N HIS A 29 -5.90 -4.02 4.19
CA HIS A 29 -5.87 -5.03 3.13
C HIS A 29 -7.27 -5.27 2.54
N ARG A 30 -7.38 -5.09 1.22
CA ARG A 30 -8.61 -5.15 0.41
C ARG A 30 -9.75 -4.23 0.87
N LYS A 31 -9.43 -3.15 1.61
CA LYS A 31 -10.41 -2.13 1.95
C LYS A 31 -10.70 -1.20 0.77
N PRO A 32 -11.93 -0.66 0.64
CA PRO A 32 -12.21 0.35 -0.35
C PRO A 32 -11.25 1.54 -0.17
N ILE A 33 -10.52 1.88 -1.22
CA ILE A 33 -9.56 2.98 -1.22
C ILE A 33 -9.79 3.83 -2.47
N ARG A 34 -9.68 5.15 -2.33
CA ARG A 34 -9.88 6.11 -3.42
C ARG A 34 -8.77 7.14 -3.39
N ALA A 35 -8.36 7.57 -4.57
CA ALA A 35 -7.46 8.71 -4.74
C ALA A 35 -8.21 9.84 -5.44
N SER A 36 -7.85 11.09 -5.15
CA SER A 36 -8.42 12.27 -5.83
C SER A 36 -8.10 12.31 -7.32
N SER A 37 -6.99 11.68 -7.72
CA SER A 37 -6.51 11.66 -9.10
C SER A 37 -5.64 10.42 -9.34
N THR A 38 -5.82 9.75 -10.47
CA THR A 38 -5.04 8.57 -10.88
C THR A 38 -4.58 8.78 -12.32
N CYS A 39 -3.37 8.31 -12.65
CA CYS A 39 -2.84 8.42 -14.00
C CYS A 39 -3.65 7.60 -15.02
N GLY A 40 -3.45 7.88 -16.30
CA GLY A 40 -4.04 7.06 -17.38
C GLY A 40 -5.53 7.28 -17.64
N GLU A 41 -6.16 8.25 -16.98
CA GLU A 41 -7.53 8.68 -17.25
C GLU A 41 -7.64 10.22 -17.18
N HIS A 42 -8.49 10.78 -18.04
CA HIS A 42 -8.87 12.19 -18.02
C HIS A 42 -10.36 12.34 -18.37
N ASN A 43 -11.14 12.96 -17.48
CA ASN A 43 -12.58 13.18 -17.66
C ASN A 43 -13.40 11.91 -17.97
N GLY A 44 -13.12 10.78 -17.30
CA GLY A 44 -13.85 9.54 -17.56
C GLY A 44 -13.32 8.72 -18.73
N GLN A 45 -12.34 9.25 -19.47
CA GLN A 45 -11.81 8.62 -20.68
C GLN A 45 -10.38 8.13 -20.45
N PRO A 46 -10.07 6.86 -20.80
CA PRO A 46 -8.70 6.37 -20.77
C PRO A 46 -7.82 7.19 -21.71
N ILE A 47 -6.64 7.57 -21.21
CA ILE A 47 -5.63 8.25 -22.01
C ILE A 47 -4.30 7.54 -21.84
N ASN A 48 -3.49 7.53 -22.90
CA ASN A 48 -2.12 7.03 -22.81
C ASN A 48 -1.22 8.14 -22.29
N GLU A 49 -0.90 8.09 -20.99
CA GLU A 49 -0.10 9.09 -20.33
C GLU A 49 1.35 8.65 -20.18
N VAL A 50 2.28 9.55 -20.53
CA VAL A 50 3.71 9.34 -20.30
C VAL A 50 4.10 9.93 -18.96
N TYR A 51 4.83 9.16 -18.17
CA TYR A 51 5.48 9.62 -16.96
C TYR A 51 6.97 9.29 -17.00
N CYS A 52 7.81 10.11 -16.35
CA CYS A 52 9.26 9.94 -16.36
C CYS A 52 9.86 10.15 -14.96
N SER A 53 10.87 9.37 -14.62
CA SER A 53 11.66 9.57 -13.41
C SER A 53 12.53 10.81 -13.53
N LEU A 54 12.46 11.71 -12.55
CA LEU A 54 13.26 12.93 -12.51
C LEU A 54 14.76 12.65 -12.30
N THR A 55 15.10 11.49 -11.75
CA THR A 55 16.49 11.12 -11.45
C THR A 55 16.78 9.71 -11.95
N GLY A 56 17.70 9.61 -12.91
CA GLY A 56 18.20 8.35 -13.43
C GLY A 56 17.51 7.86 -14.70
N SER A 57 18.23 7.03 -15.43
CA SER A 57 17.77 6.31 -16.62
C SER A 57 17.22 4.92 -16.29
N THR A 58 17.25 4.53 -15.02
CA THR A 58 16.86 3.19 -14.56
C THR A 58 15.37 3.10 -14.30
N GLN A 59 14.73 2.09 -14.88
CA GLN A 59 13.31 1.81 -14.68
C GLN A 59 13.05 1.36 -13.24
N TYR A 60 11.91 1.74 -12.67
CA TYR A 60 11.48 1.20 -11.39
C TYR A 60 11.11 -0.26 -11.55
N SER A 61 11.75 -1.13 -10.77
CA SER A 61 11.30 -2.50 -10.57
C SER A 61 10.92 -2.64 -9.10
N PRO A 62 9.72 -3.17 -8.77
CA PRO A 62 9.38 -3.54 -7.40
C PRO A 62 10.35 -4.58 -6.82
N LEU A 63 11.07 -5.29 -7.69
CA LEU A 63 12.15 -6.22 -7.36
C LEU A 63 13.51 -5.52 -7.53
N ASN A 64 13.73 -4.45 -6.78
CA ASN A 64 15.05 -3.83 -6.78
C ASN A 64 16.02 -4.74 -6.00
N TYR A 65 17.20 -4.96 -6.58
CA TYR A 65 18.32 -5.84 -6.20
C TYR A 65 18.83 -5.76 -4.74
N TYR A 66 18.27 -4.88 -3.91
CA TYR A 66 18.54 -4.83 -2.46
C TYR A 66 17.61 -5.70 -1.61
N SER A 67 16.66 -6.42 -2.18
CA SER A 67 15.92 -7.48 -1.46
C SER A 67 16.68 -8.80 -1.54
N TYR A 68 17.52 -9.10 -0.56
CA TYR A 68 18.09 -10.44 -0.38
C TYR A 68 16.97 -11.44 -0.06
N GLN A 69 16.63 -12.30 -1.01
CA GLN A 69 16.04 -13.60 -0.69
C GLN A 69 16.61 -14.65 -1.65
N GLU A 70 17.58 -15.41 -1.13
CA GLU A 70 18.24 -16.49 -1.84
C GLU A 70 17.33 -17.72 -1.82
N ASP A 71 16.60 -17.96 -2.90
CA ASP A 71 15.82 -19.19 -3.08
C ASP A 71 16.65 -20.21 -3.86
N THR A 72 17.23 -21.17 -3.14
CA THR A 72 18.08 -22.23 -3.69
C THR A 72 17.31 -23.36 -4.35
N THR A 73 15.98 -23.29 -4.45
CA THR A 73 15.14 -24.41 -4.92
C THR A 73 14.67 -24.27 -6.37
N ASN A 74 14.94 -23.14 -7.04
CA ASN A 74 14.42 -22.88 -8.39
C ASN A 74 15.54 -22.75 -9.45
N PRO A 75 15.55 -23.57 -10.53
CA PRO A 75 16.58 -23.51 -11.59
C PRO A 75 16.49 -22.28 -12.49
N LEU A 76 15.41 -21.48 -12.38
CA LEU A 76 15.23 -20.21 -13.08
C LEU A 76 14.67 -19.17 -12.08
N PRO A 77 15.52 -18.43 -11.37
CA PRO A 77 15.08 -17.47 -10.33
C PRO A 77 14.40 -16.22 -10.91
N TYR A 78 14.52 -16.01 -12.23
CA TYR A 78 14.01 -14.84 -12.92
C TYR A 78 13.12 -15.29 -14.09
N ARG A 79 11.86 -15.65 -13.82
CA ARG A 79 10.85 -15.27 -14.81
C ARG A 79 10.84 -13.75 -14.81
N GLU A 80 11.08 -13.12 -15.95
CA GLU A 80 11.04 -11.67 -16.15
C GLU A 80 9.71 -11.12 -15.62
N LEU A 81 9.71 -10.72 -14.34
CA LEU A 81 8.53 -10.30 -13.62
C LEU A 81 8.26 -8.84 -13.99
N ARG A 82 7.28 -8.66 -14.89
CA ARG A 82 6.65 -7.36 -15.23
C ARG A 82 7.68 -6.24 -15.38
N GLN A 83 8.56 -6.38 -16.37
CA GLN A 83 9.05 -5.18 -17.03
C GLN A 83 7.79 -4.46 -17.54
N GLU A 84 7.55 -3.21 -17.14
CA GLU A 84 6.56 -2.39 -17.85
C GLU A 84 6.96 -2.47 -19.32
N ARG A 85 6.14 -3.17 -20.12
CA ARG A 85 6.51 -3.67 -21.44
C ARG A 85 6.86 -2.54 -22.44
N GLU A 86 6.68 -1.30 -22.00
CA GLU A 86 6.75 -0.09 -22.80
C GLU A 86 7.64 1.00 -22.16
N ALA A 87 8.49 0.64 -21.19
CA ALA A 87 9.39 1.62 -20.60
C ALA A 87 10.55 2.00 -21.54
N PHE A 88 10.84 3.29 -21.67
CA PHE A 88 11.77 3.87 -22.64
C PHE A 88 12.61 5.00 -22.03
N ILE A 89 13.60 5.50 -22.77
CA ILE A 89 14.43 6.63 -22.32
C ILE A 89 14.06 7.90 -23.10
N GLN A 90 13.73 8.97 -22.38
CA GLN A 90 13.47 10.29 -22.96
C GLN A 90 14.36 11.33 -22.28
N GLY A 91 15.26 11.97 -23.03
CA GLY A 91 16.13 13.02 -22.49
C GLY A 91 17.06 12.56 -21.35
N GLY A 92 17.40 11.26 -21.29
CA GLY A 92 18.20 10.68 -20.21
C GLY A 92 17.40 10.18 -19.01
N HIS A 93 16.08 10.36 -19.01
CA HIS A 93 15.17 9.92 -17.96
C HIS A 93 14.50 8.59 -18.36
N GLY A 94 14.36 7.67 -17.39
CA GLY A 94 13.53 6.47 -17.56
C GLY A 94 12.05 6.84 -17.51
N CYS A 95 11.31 6.52 -18.57
CA CYS A 95 9.90 6.82 -18.74
C CYS A 95 9.07 5.56 -18.96
N GLY A 96 7.78 5.66 -18.68
CA GLY A 96 6.79 4.60 -18.88
C GLY A 96 5.45 5.18 -19.31
N HIS A 97 4.52 4.29 -19.59
CA HIS A 97 3.16 4.61 -19.98
C HIS A 97 2.19 4.22 -18.85
N CYS A 98 1.21 5.07 -18.58
CA CYS A 98 0.08 4.75 -17.71
C CYS A 98 -1.22 4.92 -18.50
N MET A 99 -2.05 3.87 -18.51
CA MET A 99 -3.35 3.89 -19.19
C MET A 99 -4.37 3.08 -18.40
N ALA A 100 -5.51 3.70 -18.07
CA ALA A 100 -6.57 3.03 -17.32
C ALA A 100 -7.14 1.84 -18.11
N GLY A 101 -7.41 0.73 -17.41
CA GLY A 101 -8.01 -0.47 -18.00
C GLY A 101 -7.04 -1.39 -18.75
N THR A 102 -5.72 -1.15 -18.72
CA THR A 102 -4.72 -2.02 -19.35
C THR A 102 -3.76 -2.64 -18.33
N GLU A 103 -2.78 -3.42 -18.82
CA GLU A 103 -1.71 -3.99 -17.99
C GLU A 103 -0.78 -2.93 -17.36
N ASN A 104 -0.78 -1.70 -17.91
CA ASN A 104 -0.02 -0.54 -17.42
C ASN A 104 -0.90 0.42 -16.60
N ALA A 105 -1.99 -0.09 -16.02
CA ALA A 105 -2.86 0.69 -15.14
C ALA A 105 -2.33 0.65 -13.69
N HIS A 106 -2.37 1.81 -13.02
CA HIS A 106 -1.97 1.96 -11.61
C HIS A 106 -3.12 2.46 -10.74
N PRO A 107 -4.22 1.69 -10.62
CA PRO A 107 -5.42 2.12 -9.89
C PRO A 107 -5.19 2.14 -8.36
N ALA A 108 -6.08 2.81 -7.63
CA ALA A 108 -5.90 3.04 -6.18
C ALA A 108 -5.90 1.74 -5.38
N GLU A 109 -6.64 0.72 -5.85
CA GLU A 109 -6.77 -0.61 -5.27
C GLU A 109 -5.41 -1.32 -5.13
N ASN A 110 -4.43 -0.98 -5.97
CA ASN A 110 -3.07 -1.51 -5.88
C ASN A 110 -2.38 -1.16 -4.56
N MET A 111 -2.80 -0.11 -3.83
CA MET A 111 -2.21 0.24 -2.53
C MET A 111 -2.56 -0.73 -1.40
N VAL A 112 -3.61 -1.55 -1.59
CA VAL A 112 -4.20 -2.39 -0.54
C VAL A 112 -4.35 -3.85 -0.97
N ASP A 113 -3.84 -4.23 -2.14
CA ASP A 113 -4.00 -5.56 -2.72
C ASP A 113 -3.05 -6.61 -2.13
N GLY A 114 -1.99 -6.18 -1.44
CA GLY A 114 -0.96 -7.03 -0.84
C GLY A 114 0.11 -7.52 -1.83
N ASN A 115 0.13 -7.01 -3.05
CA ASN A 115 1.10 -7.35 -4.08
C ASN A 115 2.19 -6.27 -4.21
N THR A 116 3.06 -6.42 -5.21
CA THR A 116 4.10 -5.45 -5.57
C THR A 116 3.63 -4.40 -6.59
N SER A 117 2.34 -4.41 -6.95
CA SER A 117 1.68 -3.36 -7.73
C SER A 117 1.66 -2.05 -6.95
N TRP A 118 1.57 -0.93 -7.67
CA TRP A 118 1.43 0.39 -7.04
C TRP A 118 0.34 1.21 -7.70
N TRP A 119 -0.18 2.17 -6.95
CA TRP A 119 -1.00 3.26 -7.47
C TRP A 119 -0.11 4.43 -7.90
N GLN A 120 -0.55 5.17 -8.91
CA GLN A 120 0.18 6.34 -9.38
C GLN A 120 -0.75 7.52 -9.69
N SER A 121 -0.40 8.70 -9.16
CA SER A 121 -1.03 9.96 -9.51
C SER A 121 -0.67 10.40 -10.94
N PRO A 122 -1.41 11.34 -11.53
CA PRO A 122 -0.97 11.98 -12.76
C PRO A 122 0.41 12.67 -12.59
N PRO A 123 1.22 12.73 -13.66
CA PRO A 123 2.50 13.43 -13.67
C PRO A 123 2.27 14.95 -13.63
N LEU A 124 3.27 15.68 -13.12
CA LEU A 124 3.23 17.14 -13.03
C LEU A 124 3.21 17.84 -14.40
N SER A 125 3.59 17.14 -15.47
CA SER A 125 3.41 17.63 -16.84
C SER A 125 1.94 17.82 -17.21
N ARG A 126 1.01 17.14 -16.54
CA ARG A 126 -0.43 17.34 -16.71
C ARG A 126 -0.93 18.60 -16.02
N GLY A 127 -0.30 19.00 -14.92
CA GLY A 127 -0.73 20.16 -14.13
C GLY A 127 -0.07 20.22 -12.75
N MET A 128 0.10 21.42 -12.23
CA MET A 128 0.69 21.66 -10.91
C MET A 128 -0.25 21.30 -9.76
N GLU A 129 -1.55 21.19 -10.03
CA GLU A 129 -2.56 20.70 -9.09
C GLU A 129 -2.25 19.27 -8.62
N PHE A 130 -1.58 18.45 -9.45
CA PHE A 130 -1.19 17.09 -9.08
C PHE A 130 0.04 17.02 -8.16
N ASN A 131 0.57 18.16 -7.70
CA ASN A 131 1.49 18.19 -6.55
C ASN A 131 0.80 17.83 -5.23
N HIS A 132 -0.54 17.86 -5.20
CA HIS A 132 -1.34 17.50 -4.05
C HIS A 132 -2.39 16.48 -4.45
N VAL A 133 -2.47 15.41 -3.67
CA VAL A 133 -3.40 14.29 -3.89
C VAL A 133 -3.95 13.84 -2.55
N ASN A 134 -5.22 13.48 -2.53
CA ASN A 134 -5.88 12.92 -1.35
C ASN A 134 -6.09 11.43 -1.55
N ILE A 135 -5.69 10.65 -0.56
CA ILE A 135 -5.93 9.21 -0.51
C ILE A 135 -6.86 8.93 0.67
N THR A 136 -8.01 8.34 0.39
CA THR A 136 -9.03 8.01 1.37
C THR A 136 -9.23 6.52 1.40
N ILE A 137 -9.04 5.91 2.56
CA ILE A 137 -9.33 4.48 2.80
C ILE A 137 -10.53 4.36 3.73
N ASP A 138 -11.51 3.55 3.32
CA ASP A 138 -12.67 3.21 4.13
C ASP A 138 -12.40 1.88 4.86
N LEU A 139 -12.19 1.94 6.17
CA LEU A 139 -11.95 0.74 6.98
C LEU A 139 -13.25 -0.03 7.28
N GLU A 140 -14.42 0.55 6.98
CA GLU A 140 -15.77 0.01 7.18
C GLU A 140 -16.16 -0.26 8.64
N GLN A 141 -15.22 -0.14 9.59
CA GLN A 141 -15.38 -0.37 11.02
C GLN A 141 -14.42 0.52 11.82
N GLU A 142 -14.66 0.64 13.12
CA GLU A 142 -13.78 1.37 14.04
C GLU A 142 -12.60 0.49 14.48
N PHE A 143 -11.38 1.01 14.33
CA PHE A 143 -10.14 0.33 14.72
C PHE A 143 -9.27 1.25 15.57
N HIS A 144 -8.56 0.65 16.53
CA HIS A 144 -7.47 1.32 17.23
C HIS A 144 -6.21 1.22 16.36
N VAL A 145 -5.85 2.30 15.67
CA VAL A 145 -4.71 2.34 14.74
C VAL A 145 -3.42 2.60 15.49
N ALA A 146 -2.43 1.71 15.34
CA ALA A 146 -1.10 1.88 15.95
C ALA A 146 -0.16 2.73 15.08
N TYR A 147 -0.15 2.51 13.77
CA TYR A 147 0.66 3.26 12.82
C TYR A 147 0.06 3.17 11.41
N VAL A 148 0.50 4.09 10.54
CA VAL A 148 0.28 4.05 9.10
C VAL A 148 1.63 3.89 8.43
N TRP A 149 1.73 2.94 7.51
CA TRP A 149 2.95 2.69 6.75
C TRP A 149 2.67 2.92 5.27
N ILE A 150 3.45 3.79 4.63
CA ILE A 150 3.34 4.12 3.21
C ILE A 150 4.67 3.78 2.56
N GLN A 151 4.64 2.84 1.62
CA GLN A 151 5.78 2.49 0.80
C GLN A 151 5.69 3.22 -0.54
N MET A 152 6.71 4.01 -0.85
CA MET A 152 6.80 4.71 -2.13
C MET A 152 7.29 3.76 -3.22
N ALA A 153 6.75 3.91 -4.43
CA ALA A 153 7.12 3.11 -5.58
C ALA A 153 8.17 3.83 -6.44
N ASN A 154 7.83 4.16 -7.67
CA ASN A 154 8.69 4.83 -8.65
C ASN A 154 8.92 6.34 -8.39
N SER A 155 8.50 6.86 -7.25
CA SER A 155 8.58 8.27 -6.88
C SER A 155 9.21 8.47 -5.50
N PRO A 156 9.90 9.59 -5.25
CA PRO A 156 10.43 9.90 -3.92
C PRO A 156 9.31 10.20 -2.93
N LYS A 157 9.61 10.07 -1.62
CA LYS A 157 8.71 10.49 -0.55
C LYS A 157 8.32 11.96 -0.73
N PRO A 158 7.03 12.33 -0.56
CA PRO A 158 6.63 13.72 -0.63
C PRO A 158 7.36 14.56 0.43
N GLY A 159 7.58 15.84 0.10
CA GLY A 159 8.14 16.82 1.03
C GLY A 159 7.25 17.03 2.26
N THR A 160 5.93 17.02 2.04
CA THR A 160 4.88 17.19 3.04
C THR A 160 3.73 16.22 2.76
N TRP A 161 3.20 15.59 3.81
CA TRP A 161 2.04 14.70 3.80
C TRP A 161 1.24 14.87 5.08
#